data_AF-A0A2N0KQJ1-F1
#
_entry.id   AF-A0A2N0KQJ1-F1
#
_cell.length_a   1.000
_cell.length_b   1.000
_cell.length_c   1.000
_cell.angle_alpha   90.00
_cell.angle_beta   90.00
_cell.angle_gamma   90.00
#
_symmetry.space_group_name_H-M   'P 1'
#
loop_
_entity.id
_entity.type
_entity.pdbx_description
1 polymer ?
#
loop_
_entity_poly.entity_id
_entity_poly.type
_entity_poly.pdbx_seq_one_letter_code
_entity_poly.pdbx_strand_id
1 'polypeptide(L)' 'MITLFRLNFAQTKGDIVVKQTTAEECVHHWVLDQPNGPTSSGRCKHCGTKEEFRNSMQGSGWDRSGQARKAKQQNT' A
#
# COMPACT_ATOMS: atom_id res chain seq x y z
N MET A 1 -25.50 59.35 -17.19
CA MET A 1 -25.60 58.21 -18.13
C MET A 1 -24.21 57.60 -18.30
N ILE A 2 -23.73 56.82 -17.34
CA ILE A 2 -22.46 56.11 -17.45
C ILE A 2 -22.75 54.66 -17.06
N THR A 3 -22.80 53.81 -18.08
CA THR A 3 -23.13 52.39 -17.99
C THR A 3 -22.04 51.69 -17.18
N LEU A 4 -22.38 51.23 -15.98
CA LEU A 4 -21.49 50.40 -15.18
C LEU A 4 -21.34 49.05 -15.89
N PHE A 5 -20.20 48.88 -16.57
CA PHE A 5 -19.77 47.63 -17.20
C PHE A 5 -19.73 46.52 -16.15
N ARG A 6 -20.62 45.52 -16.32
CA ARG A 6 -20.57 44.28 -15.54
C ARG A 6 -19.26 43.55 -15.85
N LEU A 7 -18.35 43.51 -14.88
CA LEU A 7 -17.20 42.61 -14.89
C LEU A 7 -17.71 41.17 -14.70
N ASN A 8 -17.66 40.38 -15.78
CA ASN A 8 -17.90 38.95 -15.72
C ASN A 8 -16.61 38.28 -15.25
N PHE A 9 -16.52 37.95 -13.95
CA PHE A 9 -15.48 37.08 -13.43
C PHE A 9 -15.82 35.63 -13.82
N ALA A 10 -15.15 35.10 -14.85
CA ALA A 10 -15.18 33.69 -15.17
C ALA A 10 -14.24 32.94 -14.21
N GLN A 11 -14.80 32.29 -13.19
CA GLN A 11 -14.07 31.40 -12.30
C GLN A 11 -13.77 30.08 -13.05
N THR A 12 -12.55 29.93 -13.58
CA THR A 12 -12.09 28.65 -14.14
C THR A 12 -11.88 27.67 -12.99
N LYS A 13 -12.78 26.69 -12.85
CA LYS A 13 -12.58 25.57 -11.93
C LYS A 13 -11.44 24.72 -12.46
N GLY A 14 -10.30 24.75 -11.79
CA GLY A 14 -9.18 23.84 -12.05
C GLY A 14 -9.58 22.44 -11.63
N ASP A 15 -9.92 21.60 -12.60
CA ASP A 15 -10.11 20.17 -12.44
C ASP A 15 -8.75 19.49 -12.22
N ILE A 16 -8.54 18.99 -11.01
CA ILE A 16 -7.41 18.11 -10.70
C ILE A 16 -7.75 16.75 -11.31
N VAL A 17 -7.18 16.47 -12.49
CA VAL A 17 -7.28 15.16 -13.13
C VAL A 17 -6.49 14.14 -12.31
N VAL A 18 -7.16 13.53 -11.32
CA VAL A 18 -6.64 12.35 -10.63
C VAL A 18 -6.67 11.21 -11.65
N LYS A 19 -5.50 10.83 -12.16
CA LYS A 19 -5.33 9.66 -13.03
C LYS A 19 -5.69 8.39 -12.25
N GLN A 20 -6.98 8.08 -12.19
CA GLN A 20 -7.50 6.79 -11.73
C GLN A 20 -7.09 5.77 -12.78
N THR A 21 -5.94 5.14 -12.55
CA THR A 21 -5.50 4.00 -13.35
C THR A 21 -6.50 2.89 -13.08
N THR A 22 -7.36 2.64 -14.05
CA THR A 22 -8.31 1.54 -14.02
C THR A 22 -7.55 0.26 -13.73
N ALA A 23 -8.09 -0.56 -12.83
CA ALA A 23 -7.48 -1.80 -12.35
C ALA A 23 -7.52 -2.94 -13.39
N GLU A 24 -7.40 -2.59 -14.67
CA GLU A 24 -7.22 -3.52 -15.76
C GLU A 24 -5.71 -3.81 -15.86
N GLU A 25 -5.29 -4.87 -15.16
CA GLU A 25 -3.95 -5.49 -15.26
C GLU A 25 -2.76 -4.67 -14.74
N CYS A 26 -2.88 -4.06 -13.55
CA CYS A 26 -1.68 -3.55 -12.88
C CYS A 26 -0.88 -4.70 -12.23
N VAL A 27 0.27 -5.03 -12.82
CA VAL A 27 1.26 -5.88 -12.15
C VAL A 27 1.87 -5.11 -10.99
N HIS A 28 1.38 -5.39 -9.79
CA HIS A 28 1.77 -4.63 -8.61
C HIS A 28 3.19 -4.98 -8.15
N HIS A 29 4.14 -4.10 -8.48
CA HIS A 29 5.44 -4.10 -7.85
C HIS A 29 5.35 -3.41 -6.49
N TRP A 30 5.25 -4.20 -5.42
CA TRP A 30 5.11 -3.72 -4.05
C TRP A 30 6.45 -3.29 -3.46
N VAL A 31 6.49 -2.06 -2.95
CA VAL A 31 7.61 -1.52 -2.18
C VAL A 31 7.14 -1.40 -0.73
N LEU A 32 7.64 -2.27 0.15
CA LEU A 32 7.34 -2.26 1.58
C LEU A 32 8.28 -1.28 2.29
N ASP A 33 7.71 -0.51 3.22
CA ASP A 33 8.48 0.40 4.07
C ASP A 33 9.19 -0.34 5.22
N GLN A 34 9.90 0.40 6.08
CA GLN A 34 10.59 -0.19 7.22
C GLN A 34 9.61 -0.95 8.12
N PRO A 35 10.04 -2.08 8.70
CA PRO A 35 9.18 -2.89 9.54
C PRO A 35 8.80 -2.14 10.81
N ASN A 36 7.59 -1.58 10.85
CA ASN A 36 7.05 -0.85 12.00
C ASN A 36 6.17 -1.76 12.90
N GLY A 37 6.71 -2.93 13.25
CA GLY A 37 6.03 -3.91 14.11
C GLY A 37 5.44 -5.11 13.35
N PRO A 38 4.24 -5.60 13.74
CA PRO A 38 3.67 -6.86 13.21
C PRO A 38 3.15 -6.73 11.77
N THR A 39 2.89 -5.51 11.30
CA THR A 39 2.50 -5.19 9.94
C THR A 39 3.43 -4.11 9.36
N SER A 40 3.46 -4.00 8.05
CA SER A 40 4.20 -2.98 7.31
C SER A 40 3.38 -2.51 6.13
N SER A 41 3.39 -1.21 5.90
CA SER A 41 2.71 -0.61 4.77
C SER A 41 3.56 -0.81 3.51
N GLY A 42 2.93 -1.33 2.47
CA GLY A 42 3.50 -1.45 1.14
C GLY A 42 2.78 -0.54 0.16
N ARG A 43 3.53 0.06 -0.75
CA ARG A 43 3.00 0.87 -1.84
C ARG A 43 3.42 0.31 -3.18
N CYS A 44 2.48 0.16 -4.10
CA CYS A 44 2.79 -0.20 -5.46
C CYS A 44 3.50 0.96 -6.18
N LYS A 45 4.64 0.68 -6.81
CA LYS A 45 5.41 1.68 -7.58
C LYS A 45 4.68 2.16 -8.84
N HIS A 46 3.83 1.31 -9.42
CA HIS A 46 3.19 1.58 -10.72
C HIS A 46 1.87 2.34 -10.59
N CYS A 47 0.94 1.85 -9.77
CA CYS A 47 -0.37 2.48 -9.57
C CYS A 47 -0.45 3.36 -8.31
N GLY A 48 0.51 3.24 -7.40
CA GLY A 48 0.49 3.98 -6.14
C GLY A 48 -0.44 3.43 -5.07
N THR A 49 -1.11 2.29 -5.29
CA THR A 49 -1.97 1.60 -4.30
C THR A 49 -1.18 1.30 -3.03
N LYS A 50 -1.80 1.50 -1.86
CA LYS A 50 -1.20 1.19 -0.56
C LYS A 50 -1.94 0.02 0.06
N GLU A 51 -1.22 -0.95 0.58
CA GLU A 51 -1.76 -2.13 1.26
C GLU A 51 -0.91 -2.42 2.51
N GLU A 52 -1.49 -3.05 3.52
CA GLU A 52 -0.78 -3.47 4.72
C GLU A 52 -0.43 -4.96 4.65
N PHE A 53 0.87 -5.25 4.76
CA PHE A 53 1.42 -6.60 4.75
C PHE A 53 1.77 -7.02 6.18
N ARG A 54 1.56 -8.29 6.51
CA ARG A 54 1.93 -8.83 7.82
C ARG A 54 3.37 -9.34 7.79
N ASN A 55 4.19 -8.89 8.74
CA ASN A 55 5.61 -9.25 8.80
C ASN A 55 5.87 -10.67 9.29
N SER A 56 4.91 -11.26 10.01
CA SER A 56 5.01 -12.62 10.51
C SER A 56 3.68 -13.36 10.36
N MET A 57 3.74 -14.55 9.76
CA MET A 57 2.64 -15.50 9.78
C MET A 57 2.85 -16.48 10.93
N GLN A 58 1.90 -16.54 11.86
CA GLN A 58 1.93 -17.54 12.92
C GLN A 58 1.71 -18.92 12.29
N GLY A 59 2.70 -19.82 12.40
CA GLY A 59 2.62 -21.18 11.85
C GLY A 59 3.07 -21.33 10.39
N SER A 60 3.71 -20.33 9.78
CA SER A 60 4.44 -20.56 8.53
C SER A 60 5.52 -21.62 8.79
N GLY A 61 5.47 -22.75 8.07
CA GLY A 61 6.35 -23.90 8.28
C GLY A 61 7.86 -23.68 8.08
N TRP A 62 8.29 -22.42 7.94
CA TRP A 62 9.68 -21.97 7.96
C TRP A 62 10.30 -22.04 9.38
N ASP A 63 9.48 -22.05 10.45
CA ASP A 63 9.96 -22.22 11.83
C ASP A 63 10.35 -23.68 12.18
N ARG A 64 10.04 -24.64 11.29
CA ARG A 64 10.23 -26.07 11.54
C ARG A 64 11.71 -26.52 11.57
N SER A 65 12.64 -25.66 11.18
CA SER A 65 14.08 -25.97 11.23
C SER A 65 14.64 -26.03 12.66
N GLY A 66 13.93 -25.47 13.66
CA GLY A 66 14.35 -25.50 15.07
C GLY A 66 13.73 -26.61 15.94
N GLN A 67 12.55 -27.13 15.57
CA GLN A 67 11.78 -28.01 16.45
C GLN A 67 12.11 -29.51 16.28
N ALA A 68 12.76 -29.90 15.18
CA ALA A 68 13.12 -31.30 14.93
C ALA A 68 14.21 -31.85 15.87
N ARG A 69 14.96 -30.98 16.59
CA ARG A 69 16.03 -31.41 17.51
C ARG A 69 15.54 -31.68 18.95
N LYS A 70 14.35 -31.18 19.34
CA LYS A 70 13.87 -31.32 20.73
C LYS A 70 12.98 -32.53 20.99
N ALA A 71 12.42 -33.16 19.95
CA ALA A 71 11.57 -34.35 20.10
C ALA A 71 12.34 -35.67 20.37
N LYS A 72 13.69 -35.68 20.27
CA LYS A 72 14.50 -36.90 20.50
C LYS A 72 15.18 -36.96 21.88
N GLN A 73 15.06 -35.92 22.70
CA GLN A 73 15.83 -35.78 23.94
C GLN A 73 14.91 -35.64 25.17
N GLN A 74 13.85 -36.45 25.23
CA GLN A 74 13.00 -36.62 26.42
C GLN A 74 12.66 -38.08 26.69
N ASN A 75 13.47 -39.01 26.17
CA ASN A 75 13.40 -40.43 26.54
C ASN A 75 14.81 -40.98 26.76
N THR A 76 15.41 -40.62 27.90
CA THR A 76 16.51 -41.33 28.57
C THR A 76 16.37 -41.07 30.05
#